data_AF-A0A962E3Q7-F1
#
_entry.id   AF-A0A962E3Q7-F1
#
_cell.length_a   1.000
_cell.length_b   1.000
_cell.length_c   1.000
_cell.angle_alpha   90.00
_cell.angle_beta   90.00
_cell.angle_gamma   90.00
#
_symmetry.space_group_name_H-M   'P 1'
#
loop_
_entity.id
_entity.type
_entity.pdbx_description
1 polymer ?
#
loop_
_entity_poly.entity_id
_entity_poly.type
_entity_poly.pdbx_seq_one_letter_code
_entity_poly.pdbx_strand_id
1 'polypeptide(L)'
;QDDSQFHVLSSVDGFVLSCFHFQAHRPEDRKHIWLYDLALMWNQMSDVEKQTCIEKAKATSQYKVVSSCLHLVNQVFGKLYNLDGFIVENNFEDTELYLGERKRKATDIKIRLKNIDGFSNKIKYLSEYIFQSRDYVKNRYQLKTTNWIWLYYPRMWVEDFLKLFK
;
A
#
# COMPACT_ATOMS: atom_id res chain seq x y z
N GLN A 1 -7.29 22.44 26.95
CA GLN A 1 -7.93 21.28 26.30
C GLN A 1 -7.45 21.28 24.87
N ASP A 2 -6.71 20.25 24.48
CA ASP A 2 -6.18 20.11 23.13
C ASP A 2 -7.30 19.52 22.28
N ASP A 3 -7.98 20.36 21.51
CA ASP A 3 -9.04 19.96 20.58
C ASP A 3 -8.39 19.35 19.33
N SER A 4 -7.78 18.17 19.49
CA SER A 4 -7.43 17.35 18.34
C SER A 4 -8.73 16.75 17.78
N GLN A 5 -9.49 17.53 17.01
CA GLN A 5 -10.61 16.99 16.25
C GLN A 5 -10.07 16.00 15.22
N PHE A 6 -10.45 14.73 15.38
CA PHE A 6 -10.09 13.71 14.41
C PHE A 6 -10.87 13.99 13.12
N HIS A 7 -10.18 14.37 12.05
CA HIS A 7 -10.80 14.55 10.75
C HIS A 7 -11.13 13.18 10.15
N VAL A 8 -12.41 12.83 10.19
CA VAL A 8 -12.92 11.60 9.57
C VAL A 8 -13.12 11.86 8.07
N LEU A 9 -12.64 10.93 7.25
CA LEU A 9 -12.86 10.98 5.81
C LEU A 9 -14.35 10.86 5.49
N SER A 10 -14.76 11.42 4.35
CA SER A 10 -16.09 11.13 3.80
C SER A 10 -16.22 9.62 3.53
N SER A 11 -17.45 9.09 3.49
CA SER A 11 -17.70 7.68 3.16
C SER A 11 -17.00 7.29 1.85
N VAL A 12 -17.11 8.16 0.83
CA VAL A 12 -16.50 7.98 -0.49
C VAL A 12 -14.97 7.93 -0.39
N ASP A 13 -14.35 8.89 0.29
CA ASP A 13 -12.89 8.94 0.45
C ASP A 13 -12.37 7.76 1.25
N GLY A 14 -13.07 7.41 2.33
CA GLY A 14 -12.75 6.27 3.16
C GLY A 14 -12.79 4.98 2.37
N PHE A 15 -13.80 4.78 1.52
CA PHE A 15 -13.92 3.56 0.72
C PHE A 15 -12.86 3.44 -0.36
N VAL A 16 -12.58 4.53 -1.09
CA VAL A 16 -11.51 4.56 -2.09
C VAL A 16 -10.17 4.24 -1.43
N LEU A 17 -9.86 4.89 -0.32
CA LEU A 17 -8.65 4.62 0.46
C LEU A 17 -8.60 3.17 0.95
N SER A 18 -9.73 2.62 1.41
CA SER A 18 -9.81 1.24 1.89
C SER A 18 -9.61 0.23 0.76
N CYS A 19 -10.10 0.50 -0.46
CA CYS A 19 -9.81 -0.33 -1.64
C CYS A 19 -8.30 -0.37 -1.93
N PHE A 20 -7.62 0.79 -1.86
CA PHE A 20 -6.16 0.84 -1.96
C PHE A 20 -5.48 0.07 -0.85
N HIS A 21 -5.92 0.26 0.38
CA HIS A 21 -5.35 -0.39 1.53
C HIS A 21 -5.47 -1.91 1.43
N PHE A 22 -6.63 -2.40 1.00
CA PHE A 22 -6.90 -3.81 0.76
C PHE A 22 -5.96 -4.41 -0.29
N GLN A 23 -5.81 -3.72 -1.43
CA GLN A 23 -4.84 -4.13 -2.47
C GLN A 23 -3.40 -4.04 -1.99
N ALA A 24 -3.09 -3.07 -1.13
CA ALA A 24 -1.77 -2.84 -0.54
C ALA A 24 -1.36 -3.87 0.53
N HIS A 25 -2.26 -4.79 0.89
CA HIS A 25 -2.01 -5.80 1.92
C HIS A 25 -1.73 -7.20 1.37
N ARG A 26 -1.07 -8.04 2.19
CA ARG A 26 -0.63 -9.37 1.77
C ARG A 26 -1.78 -10.37 1.72
N PRO A 27 -1.73 -11.37 0.80
CA PRO A 27 -2.72 -12.45 0.74
C PRO A 27 -2.92 -13.22 2.05
N GLU A 28 -1.87 -13.32 2.86
CA GLU A 28 -1.84 -14.07 4.13
C GLU A 28 -2.37 -13.26 5.33
N ASP A 29 -2.60 -11.96 5.16
CA ASP A 29 -3.23 -11.14 6.19
C ASP A 29 -4.73 -11.44 6.27
N ARG A 30 -5.43 -10.86 7.26
CA ARG A 30 -6.89 -11.01 7.45
C ARG A 30 -7.71 -10.31 6.35
N LYS A 31 -7.35 -10.50 5.07
CA LYS A 31 -8.03 -9.96 3.89
C LYS A 31 -9.53 -10.25 3.90
N HIS A 32 -9.97 -11.39 4.45
CA HIS A 32 -11.39 -11.68 4.59
C HIS A 32 -12.13 -10.68 5.50
N ILE A 33 -11.52 -10.20 6.58
CA ILE A 33 -12.11 -9.18 7.46
C ILE A 33 -12.19 -7.85 6.72
N TRP A 34 -11.12 -7.43 6.05
CA TRP A 34 -11.12 -6.18 5.31
C TRP A 34 -12.04 -6.20 4.10
N LEU A 35 -12.19 -7.34 3.44
CA LEU A 35 -13.16 -7.51 2.37
C LEU A 35 -14.60 -7.39 2.90
N TYR A 36 -14.85 -7.88 4.12
CA TYR A 36 -16.11 -7.68 4.81
C TYR A 36 -16.33 -6.20 5.18
N ASP A 37 -15.31 -5.50 5.68
CA ASP A 37 -15.38 -4.06 5.96
C ASP A 37 -15.71 -3.27 4.68
N LEU A 38 -15.06 -3.59 3.56
CA LEU A 38 -15.38 -3.00 2.25
C LEU A 38 -16.82 -3.29 1.84
N ALA A 39 -17.33 -4.50 2.08
CA ALA A 39 -18.73 -4.83 1.82
C ALA A 39 -19.68 -3.95 2.64
N LEU A 40 -19.41 -3.80 3.94
CA LEU A 40 -20.22 -2.96 4.83
C LEU A 40 -20.20 -1.49 4.40
N MET A 41 -19.01 -0.95 4.11
CA MET A 41 -18.85 0.45 3.67
C MET A 41 -19.62 0.71 2.38
N TRP A 42 -19.50 -0.18 1.38
CA TRP A 42 -20.23 -0.03 0.12
C TRP A 42 -21.74 -0.12 0.31
N ASN A 43 -22.19 -1.05 1.17
CA ASN A 43 -23.61 -1.25 1.44
C ASN A 43 -24.26 -0.07 2.21
N GLN A 44 -23.48 0.62 3.04
CA GLN A 44 -23.95 1.80 3.79
C GLN A 44 -24.06 3.06 2.92
N MET A 45 -23.37 3.11 1.78
CA MET A 45 -23.47 4.25 0.87
C MET A 45 -24.84 4.30 0.18
N SER A 46 -25.37 5.51 0.06
CA SER A 46 -26.47 5.82 -0.85
C SER A 46 -26.04 5.65 -2.31
N ASP A 47 -27.00 5.51 -3.22
CA ASP A 47 -26.69 5.37 -4.65
C ASP A 47 -25.98 6.60 -5.23
N VAL A 48 -26.27 7.79 -4.68
CA VAL A 48 -25.57 9.04 -5.03
C VAL A 48 -24.10 8.98 -4.59
N GLU A 49 -23.82 8.48 -3.38
CA GLU A 49 -22.45 8.31 -2.89
C GLU A 49 -21.70 7.24 -3.69
N LYS A 50 -22.34 6.12 -4.03
CA LYS A 50 -21.74 5.08 -4.89
C LYS A 50 -21.37 5.64 -6.26
N GLN A 51 -22.27 6.40 -6.88
CA GLN A 51 -22.00 7.06 -8.16
C GLN A 51 -20.85 8.07 -8.04
N THR A 52 -20.87 8.90 -6.99
CA THR A 52 -19.79 9.85 -6.69
C THR A 52 -18.45 9.14 -6.48
N CYS A 53 -18.45 7.99 -5.81
CA CYS A 53 -17.26 7.16 -5.62
C CYS A 53 -16.69 6.67 -6.95
N ILE A 54 -17.55 6.21 -7.86
CA ILE A 54 -17.15 5.75 -9.20
C ILE A 54 -16.55 6.91 -10.00
N GLU A 55 -17.22 8.06 -10.04
CA GLU A 55 -16.75 9.25 -10.75
C GLU A 55 -15.43 9.75 -10.20
N LYS A 56 -15.30 9.78 -8.86
CA LYS A 56 -14.06 10.15 -8.18
C LYS A 56 -12.94 9.19 -8.54
N ALA A 57 -13.17 7.88 -8.44
CA ALA A 57 -12.18 6.87 -8.77
C ALA A 57 -11.73 6.96 -10.24
N LYS A 58 -12.64 7.31 -11.17
CA LYS A 58 -12.27 7.60 -12.56
C LYS A 58 -11.39 8.85 -12.67
N ALA A 59 -11.80 9.94 -12.03
CA ALA A 59 -11.06 11.21 -12.05
C ALA A 59 -9.65 11.09 -11.45
N THR A 60 -9.46 10.23 -10.46
CA THR A 60 -8.16 10.01 -9.78
C THR A 60 -7.34 8.88 -10.40
N SER A 61 -7.78 8.27 -11.50
CA SER A 61 -7.14 7.08 -12.12
C SER A 61 -7.10 5.84 -11.21
N GLN A 62 -8.04 5.72 -10.28
CA GLN A 62 -8.15 4.66 -9.27
C GLN A 62 -9.29 3.67 -9.56
N TYR A 63 -10.03 3.88 -10.65
CA TYR A 63 -11.22 3.11 -11.00
C TYR A 63 -10.97 1.60 -11.05
N LYS A 64 -9.80 1.17 -11.55
CA LYS A 64 -9.45 -0.26 -11.64
C LYS A 64 -9.39 -0.91 -10.25
N VAL A 65 -8.67 -0.30 -9.32
CA VAL A 65 -8.55 -0.76 -7.92
C VAL A 65 -9.93 -0.91 -7.26
N VAL A 66 -10.75 0.13 -7.39
CA VAL A 66 -12.11 0.14 -6.82
C VAL A 66 -12.99 -0.93 -7.47
N SER A 67 -12.98 -1.03 -8.80
CA SER A 67 -13.73 -2.02 -9.56
C SER A 67 -13.35 -3.45 -9.18
N SER A 68 -12.04 -3.76 -9.13
CA SER A 68 -11.54 -5.08 -8.76
C SER A 68 -11.95 -5.47 -7.33
N CYS A 69 -11.87 -4.53 -6.37
CA CYS A 69 -12.33 -4.78 -5.00
C CYS A 69 -13.83 -5.08 -4.96
N LEU A 70 -14.65 -4.29 -5.66
CA LEU A 70 -16.10 -4.50 -5.70
C LEU A 70 -16.47 -5.84 -6.33
N HIS A 71 -15.81 -6.23 -7.43
CA HIS A 71 -16.01 -7.55 -8.02
C HIS A 71 -15.65 -8.67 -7.06
N LEU A 72 -14.54 -8.54 -6.33
CA LEU A 72 -14.12 -9.53 -5.33
C LEU A 72 -15.10 -9.62 -4.16
N VAL A 73 -15.56 -8.49 -3.63
CA VAL A 73 -16.61 -8.44 -2.59
C VAL A 73 -17.87 -9.15 -3.10
N ASN A 74 -18.29 -8.84 -4.33
CA ASN A 74 -19.49 -9.42 -4.94
C ASN A 74 -19.35 -10.93 -5.19
N GLN A 75 -18.16 -11.40 -5.55
CA GLN A 75 -17.86 -12.81 -5.74
C GLN A 75 -17.87 -13.58 -4.41
N VAL A 76 -17.26 -13.02 -3.36
CA VAL A 76 -17.11 -13.70 -2.06
C VAL A 76 -18.42 -13.74 -1.27
N PHE A 77 -19.21 -12.66 -1.30
CA PHE A 77 -20.42 -12.56 -0.47
C PHE A 77 -21.74 -12.79 -1.23
N GLY A 78 -21.69 -13.29 -2.48
CA GLY A 78 -22.86 -13.85 -3.15
C GLY A 78 -23.69 -12.86 -3.97
N LYS A 79 -23.07 -12.10 -4.87
CA LYS A 79 -23.71 -11.17 -5.82
C LYS A 79 -24.65 -10.15 -5.15
N LEU A 80 -24.21 -9.59 -4.03
CA LEU A 80 -24.96 -8.61 -3.24
C LEU A 80 -25.31 -7.33 -4.01
N TYR A 81 -24.56 -6.99 -5.06
CA TYR A 81 -24.68 -5.71 -5.74
C TYR A 81 -24.96 -5.87 -7.24
N ASN A 82 -25.82 -5.01 -7.77
CA ASN A 82 -25.92 -4.80 -9.21
C ASN A 82 -24.68 -4.00 -9.66
N LEU A 83 -23.80 -4.65 -10.42
CA LEU A 83 -22.57 -4.08 -10.98
C LEU A 83 -22.71 -3.80 -12.49
N ASP A 84 -23.93 -3.66 -13.01
CA ASP A 84 -24.17 -3.29 -14.41
C ASP A 84 -23.46 -1.97 -14.73
N GLY A 85 -22.49 -2.01 -15.65
CA GLY A 85 -21.66 -0.86 -16.02
C GLY A 85 -20.25 -0.84 -15.41
N PHE A 86 -19.88 -1.81 -14.58
CA PHE A 86 -18.49 -2.01 -14.18
C PHE A 86 -17.73 -2.80 -15.25
N ILE A 87 -16.61 -2.24 -15.73
CA ILE A 87 -15.72 -2.99 -16.63
C ILE A 87 -14.93 -3.98 -15.77
N VAL A 88 -15.22 -5.27 -15.95
CA VAL A 88 -14.36 -6.36 -15.48
C VAL A 88 -13.12 -6.37 -16.37
N GLU A 89 -12.13 -5.56 -16.03
CA GLU A 89 -10.78 -5.88 -16.47
C GLU A 89 -10.25 -6.95 -15.52
N ASN A 90 -10.16 -8.20 -15.99
CA ASN A 90 -9.56 -9.35 -15.29
C ASN A 90 -8.07 -9.15 -14.93
N ASN A 91 -7.52 -7.97 -15.20
CA ASN A 91 -6.20 -7.59 -14.78
C ASN A 91 -6.35 -7.03 -13.37
N PHE A 92 -6.26 -7.91 -12.37
CA PHE A 92 -5.79 -7.49 -11.06
C PHE A 92 -4.59 -6.57 -11.30
N GLU A 93 -4.67 -5.34 -10.80
CA GLU A 93 -3.55 -4.43 -10.92
C GLU A 93 -2.35 -5.12 -10.26
N ASP A 94 -1.18 -5.08 -10.90
CA ASP A 94 0.06 -5.72 -10.45
C ASP A 94 0.53 -5.20 -9.06
N THR A 95 -0.26 -4.40 -8.36
CA THR A 95 -0.06 -4.03 -6.95
C THR A 95 0.14 -5.25 -6.05
N GLU A 96 -0.50 -6.39 -6.35
CA GLU A 96 -0.22 -7.66 -5.67
C GLU A 96 1.20 -8.22 -5.95
N LEU A 97 1.80 -7.94 -7.12
CA LEU A 97 3.21 -8.30 -7.40
C LEU A 97 4.19 -7.50 -6.53
N TYR A 98 3.81 -6.32 -6.04
CA TYR A 98 4.61 -5.56 -5.08
C TYR A 98 4.54 -6.11 -3.66
N LEU A 99 3.63 -7.07 -3.40
CA LEU A 99 3.28 -7.57 -2.07
C LEU A 99 3.40 -9.07 -1.89
N GLY A 100 3.81 -9.80 -2.93
CA GLY A 100 4.12 -11.23 -2.84
C GLY A 100 5.10 -11.53 -1.70
N GLU A 101 5.26 -12.82 -1.35
CA GLU A 101 6.35 -13.25 -0.48
C GLU A 101 7.62 -12.51 -0.90
N ARG A 102 8.31 -11.87 0.05
CA ARG A 102 9.58 -11.19 -0.25
C ARG A 102 10.50 -12.22 -0.91
N LYS A 103 10.54 -12.25 -2.24
CA LYS A 103 11.68 -12.80 -2.95
C LYS A 103 12.84 -11.93 -2.51
N ARG A 104 13.96 -12.58 -2.15
CA ARG A 104 15.22 -12.00 -1.64
C ARG A 104 15.30 -10.49 -1.80
N LYS A 105 15.59 -9.75 -0.74
CA LYS A 105 15.62 -8.26 -0.70
C LYS A 105 16.33 -7.61 -1.91
N ALA A 106 17.26 -8.31 -2.57
CA ALA A 106 17.87 -7.95 -3.85
C ALA A 106 16.89 -7.85 -5.05
N THR A 107 15.92 -8.75 -5.17
CA THR A 107 14.90 -8.74 -6.23
C THR A 107 14.01 -7.50 -6.14
N ASP A 108 13.58 -7.11 -4.94
CA ASP A 108 12.80 -5.89 -4.72
C ASP A 108 13.57 -4.63 -5.15
N ILE A 109 14.84 -4.54 -4.76
CA ILE A 109 15.72 -3.42 -5.16
C ILE A 109 15.87 -3.39 -6.68
N LYS A 110 16.06 -4.56 -7.32
CA LYS A 110 16.17 -4.68 -8.78
C LYS A 110 14.91 -4.20 -9.49
N ILE A 111 13.73 -4.61 -9.02
CA ILE A 111 12.44 -4.18 -9.59
C ILE A 111 12.28 -2.66 -9.45
N ARG A 112 12.55 -2.11 -8.26
CA ARG A 112 12.46 -0.66 -8.00
C ARG A 112 13.42 0.14 -8.88
N LEU A 113 14.67 -0.30 -9.01
CA LEU A 113 15.66 0.34 -9.89
C LEU A 113 15.30 0.25 -11.38
N LYS A 114 14.56 -0.78 -11.80
CA LYS A 114 14.07 -0.91 -13.18
C LYS A 114 13.00 0.15 -13.49
N ASN A 115 12.15 0.46 -12.52
CA ASN A 115 10.99 1.33 -12.68
C ASN A 115 11.24 2.80 -12.33
N ILE A 116 12.39 3.14 -11.76
CA ILE A 116 12.78 4.54 -11.53
C ILE A 116 13.34 5.13 -12.83
N ASP A 117 12.76 6.23 -13.30
CA ASP A 117 13.28 6.95 -14.46
C ASP A 117 14.45 7.87 -14.09
N GLY A 118 15.49 7.85 -14.92
CA GLY A 118 16.67 8.70 -14.79
C GLY A 118 17.75 8.17 -13.84
N PHE A 119 19.00 8.30 -14.26
CA PHE A 119 20.17 7.81 -13.50
C PHE A 119 20.34 8.51 -12.14
N SER A 120 20.06 9.81 -12.09
CA SER A 120 20.11 10.60 -10.84
C SER A 120 19.15 10.07 -9.78
N ASN A 121 17.91 9.74 -10.17
CA ASN A 121 16.91 9.20 -9.26
C ASN A 121 17.26 7.79 -8.78
N LYS A 122 17.90 6.97 -9.63
CA LYS A 122 18.42 5.65 -9.23
C LYS A 122 19.55 5.78 -8.20
N ILE A 123 20.47 6.73 -8.39
CA ILE A 123 21.51 7.04 -7.40
C ILE A 123 20.89 7.52 -6.10
N LYS A 124 19.92 8.44 -6.15
CA LYS A 124 19.23 8.95 -4.97
C LYS A 124 18.53 7.84 -4.19
N TYR A 125 17.84 6.94 -4.88
CA TYR A 125 17.22 5.78 -4.25
C TYR A 125 18.25 4.86 -3.57
N LEU A 126 19.38 4.59 -4.22
CA LEU A 126 20.47 3.80 -3.64
C LEU A 126 21.13 4.51 -2.45
N SER A 127 21.30 5.82 -2.51
CA SER A 127 21.90 6.58 -1.42
C SER A 127 20.97 6.63 -0.21
N GLU A 128 19.66 6.79 -0.39
CA GLU A 128 18.68 6.70 0.70
C GLU A 128 18.60 5.28 1.29
N TYR A 129 18.82 4.27 0.45
CA TYR A 129 18.88 2.88 0.89
C TYR A 129 20.12 2.58 1.75
N ILE A 130 21.30 3.07 1.34
CA ILE A 130 22.58 2.86 2.04
C ILE A 130 22.69 3.79 3.26
N PHE A 131 22.37 5.06 3.07
CA PHE A 131 22.47 6.13 4.07
C PHE A 131 21.09 6.47 4.64
N GLN A 132 20.50 5.48 5.32
CA GLN A 132 19.27 5.66 6.09
C GLN A 132 19.40 6.83 7.07
N SER A 133 18.29 7.47 7.45
CA SER A 133 18.32 8.62 8.37
C SER A 133 18.90 8.26 9.74
N ARG A 134 19.45 9.27 10.44
CA ARG A 134 19.95 9.10 11.81
C ARG A 134 18.84 8.59 12.74
N ASP A 135 17.61 9.07 12.61
CA ASP A 135 16.50 8.61 13.43
C ASP A 135 16.16 7.14 13.19
N TYR A 136 16.25 6.67 11.94
CA TYR A 136 16.06 5.27 11.61
C TYR A 136 17.11 4.38 12.30
N VAL A 137 18.38 4.74 12.21
CA VAL A 137 19.48 3.97 12.84
C VAL A 137 19.33 3.98 14.37
N LYS A 138 18.94 5.12 14.95
CA LYS A 138 18.69 5.26 16.39
C LYS A 138 17.58 4.31 16.84
N ASN A 139 16.47 4.27 16.12
CA ASN A 139 15.32 3.42 16.43
C ASN A 139 15.66 1.93 16.24
N ARG A 140 16.34 1.57 15.15
CA ARG A 140 16.73 0.19 14.84
C ARG A 140 17.60 -0.44 15.94
N TYR A 141 18.52 0.32 16.51
CA TYR A 141 19.43 -0.16 17.55
C TYR A 141 19.07 0.32 18.97
N GLN A 142 17.89 0.94 19.14
CA GLN A 142 17.40 1.45 20.43
C GLN A 142 18.41 2.36 21.14
N LEU A 143 19.09 3.23 20.39
CA LEU A 143 20.15 4.09 20.92
C LEU A 143 19.54 5.23 21.74
N LYS A 144 20.09 5.44 22.94
CA LYS A 144 19.69 6.57 23.80
C LYS A 144 20.17 7.92 23.26
N THR A 145 21.26 7.94 22.47
CA THR A 145 21.86 9.15 21.91
C THR A 145 22.28 8.95 20.46
N THR A 146 22.47 10.05 19.73
CA THR A 146 22.92 10.03 18.32
C THR A 146 24.42 10.27 18.16
N ASN A 147 25.16 10.51 19.25
CA ASN A 147 26.57 10.93 19.21
C ASN A 147 27.49 9.94 18.50
N TRP A 148 27.18 8.64 18.61
CA TRP A 148 27.99 7.55 18.05
C TRP A 148 27.27 6.80 16.94
N ILE A 149 26.24 7.40 16.34
CA ILE A 149 25.36 6.72 15.40
C ILE A 149 26.09 6.23 14.14
N TRP A 150 27.14 6.93 13.74
CA TRP A 150 27.98 6.59 12.59
C TRP A 150 28.66 5.21 12.75
N LEU A 151 28.96 4.77 13.99
CA LEU A 151 29.51 3.43 14.27
C LEU A 151 28.53 2.29 13.97
N TYR A 152 27.23 2.60 13.91
CA TYR A 152 26.17 1.63 13.67
C TYR A 152 25.83 1.46 12.18
N TYR A 153 26.29 2.36 11.30
CA TYR A 153 26.11 2.22 9.85
C TYR A 153 26.86 1.01 9.28
N PRO A 154 28.16 0.77 9.57
CA PRO A 154 28.85 -0.43 9.10
C PRO A 154 28.15 -1.72 9.53
N ARG A 155 27.73 -1.80 10.80
CA ARG A 155 26.96 -2.94 11.32
C ARG A 155 25.64 -3.11 10.55
N MET A 156 24.92 -2.03 10.33
CA MET A 156 23.66 -2.04 9.58
C MET A 156 23.86 -2.52 8.14
N TRP A 157 24.92 -2.08 7.47
CA TRP A 157 25.24 -2.50 6.11
C TRP A 157 25.58 -3.98 6.04
N VAL A 158 26.36 -4.51 6.98
CA VAL A 158 26.66 -5.96 7.03
C VAL A 158 25.38 -6.77 7.25
N GLU A 159 24.56 -6.38 8.23
CA GLU A 159 23.28 -7.05 8.49
C GLU A 159 22.33 -6.99 7.28
N ASP A 160 22.25 -5.85 6.62
CA ASP A 160 21.37 -5.65 5.47
C ASP A 160 21.89 -6.33 4.21
N PHE A 161 23.21 -6.39 4.03
CA PHE A 161 23.86 -7.14 2.96
C PHE A 161 23.62 -8.64 3.12
N LEU A 162 23.75 -9.20 4.32
CA LEU A 162 23.43 -10.60 4.59
C LEU A 162 21.95 -10.94 4.30
N LYS A 163 21.05 -9.98 4.52
CA LYS A 163 19.61 -10.09 4.18
C LYS A 163 19.32 -9.94 2.68
N LEU A 164 20.28 -9.53 1.84
CA LEU A 164 20.09 -9.52 0.39
C LEU A 164 20.16 -10.92 -0.23
N PHE A 165 20.85 -11.85 0.44
CA PHE A 165 21.11 -13.20 -0.07
C PHE A 165 20.31 -14.31 0.61
N LYS A 166 19.73 -14.03 1.79
CA LYS A 166 18.68 -14.85 2.40
C LYS A 166 17.35 -14.56 1.72
#